data_AF-A0A3A6FR59-F1
#
_entry.id   AF-A0A3A6FR59-F1
#
_cell.length_a   1.000
_cell.length_b   1.000
_cell.length_c   1.000
_cell.angle_alpha   90.00
_cell.angle_beta   90.00
_cell.angle_gamma   90.00
#
_symmetry.space_group_name_H-M   'P 1'
#
loop_
_entity.id
_entity.type
_entity.pdbx_description
1 polymer ?
#
loop_
_entity_poly.entity_id
_entity_poly.type
_entity_poly.pdbx_seq_one_letter_code
_entity_poly.pdbx_strand_id
1 'polypeptide(L)'
;MVTGWKKIGDYWYYFDASGEMKTGWQYINGNWFYLKADGAMANNEWYKDENENWYWLKEGGYMAGDELVWIGNEMFYFMSDGHMAHTNDRGALV
;
A
#
# COMPACT_ATOMS: atom_id res chain seq x y z
N MET A 1 20.16 -0.79 18.35
CA MET A 1 18.70 -0.98 18.17
C MET A 1 18.30 -0.23 16.92
N VAL A 2 17.63 -0.88 15.96
CA VAL A 2 17.16 -0.26 14.72
C VAL A 2 15.69 0.08 14.92
N THR A 3 15.30 1.32 14.62
CA THR A 3 13.91 1.78 14.70
C THR A 3 13.59 2.57 13.43
N GLY A 4 12.31 2.68 13.11
CA GLY A 4 11.83 3.37 11.92
C GLY A 4 12.11 2.62 10.61
N TRP A 5 12.05 3.37 9.51
CA TRP A 5 12.31 2.85 8.17
C TRP A 5 13.77 2.47 7.98
N LYS A 6 14.00 1.25 7.49
CA LYS A 6 15.33 0.74 7.19
C LYS A 6 15.34 0.04 5.84
N LYS A 7 16.22 0.46 4.95
CA LYS A 7 16.51 -0.26 3.71
C LYS A 7 17.52 -1.39 3.98
N ILE A 8 17.19 -2.60 3.57
CA ILE A 8 18.04 -3.80 3.67
C ILE A 8 18.01 -4.50 2.31
N GLY A 9 19.16 -4.54 1.63
CA GLY A 9 19.21 -4.89 0.21
C GLY A 9 18.39 -3.89 -0.61
N ASP A 10 17.47 -4.39 -1.42
CA ASP A 10 16.60 -3.57 -2.28
C ASP A 10 15.25 -3.21 -1.63
N TYR A 11 14.93 -3.80 -0.47
CA TYR A 11 13.63 -3.65 0.17
C TYR A 11 13.68 -2.72 1.39
N TRP A 12 12.56 -2.05 1.64
CA TRP A 12 12.34 -1.28 2.86
C TRP A 12 11.62 -2.11 3.90
N TYR A 13 11.99 -1.92 5.16
CA TYR A 13 11.41 -2.55 6.32
C TYR A 13 11.10 -1.47 7.35
N TYR A 14 10.14 -1.73 8.23
CA TYR A 14 9.84 -0.82 9.33
C TYR A 14 9.97 -1.53 10.67
N PHE A 15 10.68 -0.89 11.59
CA PHE A 15 10.89 -1.35 12.96
C PHE A 15 10.20 -0.37 13.92
N ASP A 16 9.44 -0.88 14.88
CA ASP A 16 8.82 -0.02 15.90
C ASP A 16 9.82 0.47 16.95
N ALA A 17 9.31 1.12 17.99
CA ALA A 17 10.14 1.67 19.07
C ALA A 17 10.84 0.60 19.91
N SER A 18 10.32 -0.65 19.97
CA SER A 18 10.99 -1.81 20.57
C SER A 18 11.98 -2.47 19.62
N GLY A 19 12.10 -1.99 18.38
CA GLY A 19 12.99 -2.53 17.37
C GLY A 19 12.48 -3.84 16.78
N GLU A 20 11.19 -4.13 16.96
CA GLU A 20 10.53 -5.29 16.36
C GLU A 20 10.12 -4.94 14.93
N MET A 21 10.41 -5.85 14.00
CA MET A 21 10.03 -5.69 12.60
C MET A 21 8.51 -5.81 12.45
N LYS A 22 7.89 -4.85 11.77
CA LYS A 22 6.45 -4.86 11.51
C LYS A 22 6.12 -5.58 10.21
N THR A 23 4.92 -6.15 10.16
CA THR A 23 4.29 -6.77 8.99
C THR A 23 2.84 -6.31 8.92
N GLY A 24 2.15 -6.59 7.81
CA GLY A 24 0.78 -6.16 7.54
C GLY A 24 0.65 -4.66 7.28
N TRP A 25 -0.59 -4.16 7.37
CA TRP A 25 -0.92 -2.75 7.22
C TRP A 25 -0.39 -1.91 8.37
N GLN A 26 0.32 -0.84 8.05
CA GLN A 26 0.89 0.09 9.02
C GLN A 26 0.55 1.54 8.64
N TYR A 27 0.01 2.29 9.60
CA TYR A 27 -0.23 3.72 9.45
C TYR A 27 0.95 4.49 10.07
N ILE A 28 1.80 5.06 9.22
CA ILE A 28 3.07 5.69 9.61
C ILE A 28 3.09 7.11 9.03
N ASN A 29 3.29 8.10 9.90
CA ASN A 29 3.39 9.52 9.51
C ASN A 29 2.26 9.99 8.57
N GLY A 30 1.02 9.62 8.89
CA GLY A 30 -0.16 10.05 8.13
C GLY A 30 -0.44 9.28 6.84
N ASN A 31 0.30 8.18 6.59
CA ASN A 31 0.18 7.41 5.36
C ASN A 31 0.07 5.92 5.67
N TRP A 32 -0.68 5.19 4.85
CA TRP A 32 -0.78 3.73 4.93
C TRP A 32 0.29 3.06 4.07
N PHE A 33 0.91 2.03 4.64
CA PHE A 33 1.88 1.16 3.99
C PHE A 33 1.50 -0.29 4.25
N TYR A 34 1.82 -1.18 3.31
CA TYR A 34 1.70 -2.61 3.52
C TYR A 34 3.09 -3.25 3.60
N LEU A 35 3.37 -3.92 4.72
CA LEU A 35 4.59 -4.70 4.91
C LEU A 35 4.24 -6.17 4.71
N LYS A 36 4.88 -6.85 3.76
CA LYS A 36 4.60 -8.25 3.44
C LYS A 36 4.94 -9.17 4.62
N ALA A 37 4.58 -10.45 4.50
CA ALA A 37 4.82 -11.43 5.57
C ALA A 37 6.30 -11.59 5.93
N ASP A 38 7.21 -11.33 4.99
CA ASP A 38 8.66 -11.30 5.19
C ASP A 38 9.18 -9.95 5.72
N GLY A 39 8.29 -8.97 5.95
CA GLY A 39 8.59 -7.61 6.41
C GLY A 39 8.91 -6.62 5.31
N ALA A 40 9.08 -7.07 4.05
CA ALA A 40 9.40 -6.17 2.95
C ALA A 40 8.20 -5.28 2.62
N MET A 41 8.43 -3.98 2.53
CA MET A 41 7.42 -3.00 2.14
C MET A 41 6.98 -3.25 0.71
N ALA A 42 5.67 -3.31 0.51
CA ALA A 42 5.10 -3.30 -0.81
C ALA A 42 5.32 -1.95 -1.49
N ASN A 43 5.81 -1.97 -2.73
CA ASN A 43 6.19 -0.78 -3.46
C ASN A 43 5.90 -0.97 -4.94
N ASN A 44 5.03 -0.11 -5.48
CA ASN A 44 4.56 -0.18 -6.86
C ASN A 44 3.97 -1.56 -7.21
N GLU A 45 3.14 -2.09 -6.31
CA GLU A 45 2.51 -3.41 -6.46
C GLU A 45 1.06 -3.43 -5.97
N TRP A 46 0.30 -4.38 -6.52
CA TRP A 46 -1.06 -4.67 -6.10
C TRP A 46 -1.07 -5.56 -4.86
N TYR A 47 -2.00 -5.27 -3.96
CA TYR A 47 -2.34 -6.13 -2.84
C TYR A 47 -3.83 -6.47 -2.89
N LYS A 48 -4.19 -7.73 -2.68
CA LYS A 48 -5.58 -8.16 -2.53
C LYS A 48 -5.78 -8.72 -1.13
N ASP A 49 -6.81 -8.24 -0.43
CA ASP A 49 -7.17 -8.76 0.88
C ASP A 49 -8.04 -10.04 0.80
N GLU A 50 -8.41 -10.58 1.95
CA GLU A 50 -9.24 -11.78 2.08
C GLU A 50 -10.69 -11.57 1.62
N ASN A 51 -11.15 -10.31 1.54
CA ASN A 51 -12.50 -9.93 1.10
C ASN A 51 -12.56 -9.60 -0.40
N GLU A 52 -11.51 -9.93 -1.15
CA GLU A 52 -11.34 -9.63 -2.57
C GLU A 52 -11.24 -8.14 -2.93
N ASN A 53 -10.94 -7.29 -1.94
CA ASN A 53 -10.67 -5.88 -2.20
C ASN A 53 -9.23 -5.71 -2.69
N TRP A 54 -9.08 -4.90 -3.73
CA TRP A 54 -7.79 -4.57 -4.32
C TRP A 54 -7.26 -3.25 -3.79
N TYR A 55 -5.97 -3.18 -3.50
CA TYR A 55 -5.27 -1.97 -3.07
C TYR A 55 -4.04 -1.80 -3.94
N TRP A 56 -3.67 -0.54 -4.16
CA TRP A 56 -2.45 -0.21 -4.88
C TRP A 56 -1.47 0.51 -3.96
N LEU A 57 -0.27 -0.04 -3.84
CA LEU A 57 0.83 0.56 -3.12
C LEU A 57 1.70 1.28 -4.15
N LYS A 58 1.63 2.60 -4.18
CA LYS A 58 2.33 3.47 -5.12
C LYS A 58 3.85 3.38 -4.96
N GLU A 59 4.59 4.04 -5.84
CA GLU A 59 6.02 4.23 -5.68
C GLU A 59 6.33 4.87 -4.31
N GLY A 60 7.26 4.27 -3.56
CA GLY A 60 7.55 4.67 -2.18
C GLY A 60 6.68 3.99 -1.12
N GLY A 61 5.76 3.11 -1.53
CA GLY A 61 4.94 2.24 -0.67
C GLY A 61 3.67 2.86 -0.12
N TYR A 62 3.37 4.11 -0.49
CA TYR A 62 2.15 4.81 -0.09
C TYR A 62 0.93 4.12 -0.70
N MET A 63 -0.03 3.75 0.14
CA MET A 63 -1.33 3.29 -0.33
C MET A 63 -2.04 4.40 -1.11
N ALA A 64 -2.61 4.06 -2.26
CA ALA A 64 -3.53 4.95 -2.96
C ALA A 64 -4.84 5.07 -2.17
N GLY A 65 -5.39 6.27 -2.05
CA GLY A 65 -6.67 6.47 -1.37
C GLY A 65 -7.26 7.84 -1.65
N ASP A 66 -8.57 7.85 -1.92
CA ASP A 66 -9.33 9.03 -2.36
C ASP A 66 -8.72 9.72 -3.60
N GLU A 67 -8.30 8.91 -4.58
CA GLU A 67 -7.60 9.40 -5.76
C GLU A 67 -7.76 8.50 -7.00
N LEU A 68 -7.54 9.10 -8.18
CA LEU A 68 -7.41 8.40 -9.46
C LEU A 68 -5.93 8.14 -9.76
N VAL A 69 -5.58 6.89 -10.02
CA VAL A 69 -4.20 6.46 -10.31
C VAL A 69 -4.13 5.76 -11.67
N TRP A 70 -3.15 6.14 -12.48
CA TRP A 70 -2.80 5.42 -13.70
C TRP A 70 -1.86 4.27 -13.37
N ILE A 71 -2.27 3.04 -13.69
CA ILE A 71 -1.49 1.83 -13.45
C ILE A 71 -1.35 1.13 -14.79
N GLY A 72 -0.14 1.15 -15.35
CA GLY A 72 0.07 0.77 -16.75
C GLY A 72 -0.64 1.74 -17.68
N ASN A 73 -1.64 1.25 -18.42
CA ASN A 73 -2.38 2.04 -19.42
C ASN A 73 -3.87 2.21 -19.05
N GLU A 74 -4.22 1.88 -17.82
CA GLU A 74 -5.58 1.93 -17.28
C GLU A 74 -5.63 2.88 -16.06
N MET A 75 -6.78 3.51 -15.85
CA MET A 75 -7.00 4.43 -14.75
C MET A 75 -7.95 3.78 -13.74
N PHE A 76 -7.54 3.79 -12.48
CA PHE A 76 -8.26 3.19 -11.36
C PHE A 76 -8.59 4.23 -10.31
N TYR A 77 -9.79 4.16 -9.73
CA TYR A 77 -10.17 4.98 -8.59
C TYR A 77 -10.02 4.18 -7.30
N PHE A 78 -9.36 4.76 -6.31
CA PHE A 78 -9.25 4.22 -4.96
C PHE A 78 -10.07 5.07 -4.00
N MET A 79 -10.90 4.42 -3.21
CA MET A 79 -11.72 5.09 -2.19
C MET A 79 -10.87 5.54 -1.00
N SER A 80 -11.47 6.28 -0.08
CA SER A 80 -10.77 6.87 1.08
C SER A 80 -10.13 5.85 2.02
N ASP A 81 -10.64 4.63 2.06
CA ASP A 81 -10.09 3.49 2.81
C ASP A 81 -9.10 2.65 1.98
N GLY A 82 -8.84 3.07 0.74
CA GLY A 82 -7.76 2.59 -0.10
C GLY A 82 -8.09 1.42 -1.01
N HIS A 83 -9.28 0.83 -0.91
CA HIS A 83 -9.66 -0.19 -1.87
C HIS A 83 -10.11 0.42 -3.19
N MET A 84 -9.76 -0.27 -4.28
CA MET A 84 -10.15 0.05 -5.63
C MET A 84 -11.66 -0.06 -5.73
N ALA A 85 -12.30 1.00 -6.21
CA ALA A 85 -13.72 0.95 -6.48
C ALA A 85 -14.00 -0.08 -7.57
N HIS A 86 -15.01 -0.93 -7.36
CA HIS A 86 -15.56 -1.75 -8.42
C HIS A 86 -16.12 -0.83 -9.50
N THR A 87 -15.38 -0.64 -10.58
CA THR A 87 -15.88 0.11 -11.72
C THR A 87 -16.98 -0.73 -12.39
N ASN A 88 -18.16 -0.17 -12.62
CA ASN A 88 -18.90 -0.58 -13.81
C ASN A 88 -18.08 -0.16 -15.05
N ASP A 89 -18.25 -0.85 -16.19
CA ASP A 89 -17.40 -0.88 -17.41
C ASP A 89 -16.99 0.47 -18.08
N ARG A 90 -17.14 1.61 -17.42
CA ARG A 90 -16.87 2.94 -17.97
C ARG A 90 -16.07 3.90 -17.09
N GLY A 91 -15.55 3.47 -15.94
CA GLY A 91 -14.59 4.28 -15.17
C GLY A 91 -15.07 5.70 -14.80
N ALA A 92 -16.39 5.88 -14.63
CA ALA A 92 -16.98 7.12 -14.18
C ALA A 92 -17.63 6.91 -12.81
N LEU A 93 -17.35 7.81 -11.88
CA LEU A 93 -17.99 7.89 -10.57
C LEU A 93 -19.51 7.90 -10.76
N VAL A 94 -20.21 6.97 -10.09
CA VAL A 94 -21.62 7.15 -9.71
C VAL A 94 -21.70 7.80 -8.35
#